data_AF-A0AAD1LYY2-F1
#
_entry.id   AF-A0AAD1LYY2-F1
#
_cell.length_a   1.000
_cell.length_b   1.000
_cell.length_c   1.000
_cell.angle_alpha   90.00
_cell.angle_beta   90.00
_cell.angle_gamma   90.00
#
_symmetry.space_group_name_H-M   'P 1'
#
loop_
_entity.id
_entity.type
_entity.pdbx_description
1 polymer ?
#
loop_
_entity_poly.entity_id
_entity_poly.type
_entity_poly.pdbx_seq_one_letter_code
_entity_poly.pdbx_strand_id
1 'polypeptide(L)'
;MASLLIKYRASCLGGILRTDSVSPVQAVRGQRPARPGFRLDIEGLRAVAVLAVVLFHAEVPGVGGGFVGVDVFFVISGFLITGLLWREVDSTGTVRLRRFYGARARRLLPASATVGVITAIASAILLPPLQARTVFGDGIASALYVANYRFLLEGSDYFLHEMPPSPFQHYWSLGVEEQFYLVWPALMIGTAWLIRRVRRRAPRLVADPVSGGAGGGRGGVVRAVAGRHLCGASGGVFRCPPGPGSWRWAGWWP
;
A
#
# COMPACT_ATOMS: atom_id res chain seq x y z
N MET A 1 25.37 -10.68 -83.30
CA MET A 1 24.56 -10.11 -82.19
C MET A 1 25.48 -9.75 -81.01
N ALA A 2 26.32 -8.75 -81.22
CA ALA A 2 27.38 -8.31 -80.32
C ALA A 2 27.10 -6.85 -79.88
N SER A 3 26.10 -6.66 -79.02
CA SER A 3 25.77 -5.32 -78.47
C SER A 3 25.07 -5.33 -77.10
N LEU A 4 24.77 -6.50 -76.53
CA LEU A 4 24.06 -6.59 -75.24
C LEU A 4 24.94 -6.92 -74.02
N LEU A 5 26.21 -7.29 -74.22
CA LEU A 5 27.11 -7.69 -73.12
C LEU A 5 27.84 -6.53 -72.43
N ILE A 6 27.76 -5.30 -72.94
CA ILE A 6 28.46 -4.13 -72.35
C ILE A 6 27.58 -3.40 -71.30
N LYS A 7 26.24 -3.48 -71.38
CA LYS A 7 25.34 -2.81 -70.42
C LYS A 7 25.18 -3.54 -69.08
N TYR A 8 25.41 -4.84 -69.01
CA TYR A 8 25.17 -5.62 -67.78
C TYR A 8 26.28 -5.50 -66.72
N ARG A 9 27.49 -5.07 -67.08
CA ARG A 9 28.60 -4.95 -66.10
C ARG A 9 28.57 -3.66 -65.28
N ALA A 10 27.76 -2.67 -65.66
CA ALA A 10 27.68 -1.37 -64.98
C ALA A 10 26.57 -1.28 -63.92
N SER A 11 25.62 -2.23 -63.86
CA SER A 11 24.50 -2.15 -62.90
C SER A 11 24.75 -2.92 -61.58
N CYS A 12 25.71 -3.86 -61.56
CA CYS A 12 26.03 -4.64 -60.35
C CYS A 12 26.92 -3.92 -59.32
N LEU A 13 27.42 -2.72 -59.61
CA LEU A 13 28.25 -1.95 -58.66
C LEU A 13 27.50 -0.82 -57.93
N GLY A 14 26.21 -0.60 -58.22
CA GLY A 14 25.42 0.47 -57.59
C GLY A 14 24.41 0.03 -56.53
N GLY A 15 24.28 -1.28 -56.28
CA GLY A 15 23.15 -1.85 -55.52
C GLY A 15 23.43 -2.28 -54.07
N ILE A 16 24.64 -2.14 -53.55
CA ILE A 16 25.02 -2.61 -52.20
C ILE A 16 25.43 -1.44 -51.31
N LEU A 17 24.65 -0.36 -51.27
CA LEU A 17 24.73 0.66 -50.20
C LEU A 17 23.34 1.31 -50.01
N ARG A 18 22.33 0.47 -49.79
CA ARG A 18 21.13 0.87 -49.06
C ARG A 18 20.92 -0.14 -47.93
N THR A 19 21.88 -0.15 -47.02
CA THR A 19 21.54 -0.38 -45.63
C THR A 19 20.64 0.79 -45.26
N ASP A 20 19.34 0.55 -45.18
CA ASP A 20 18.44 1.43 -44.44
C ASP A 20 19.05 1.53 -43.04
N SER A 21 19.76 2.62 -42.79
CA SER A 21 20.39 2.92 -41.53
C SER A 21 19.28 3.24 -40.55
N VAL A 22 18.65 2.19 -40.02
CA VAL A 22 17.89 2.28 -38.78
C VAL A 22 18.91 2.73 -37.75
N SER A 23 18.99 4.04 -37.57
CA SER A 23 19.92 4.68 -36.65
C SER A 23 19.67 4.06 -35.28
N PRO A 24 20.69 3.45 -34.63
CA PRO A 24 20.55 2.86 -33.29
C PRO A 24 20.12 3.90 -32.24
N VAL A 25 20.12 5.19 -32.61
CA VAL A 25 19.69 6.32 -31.79
C VAL A 25 18.16 6.41 -31.63
N GLN A 26 17.36 5.78 -32.50
CA GLN A 26 15.88 5.83 -32.37
C GLN A 26 15.30 4.75 -31.44
N ALA A 27 16.03 3.66 -31.16
CA ALA A 27 15.57 2.60 -30.25
C ALA A 27 15.61 3.00 -28.76
N VAL A 28 16.20 4.16 -28.44
CA VAL A 28 16.26 4.72 -27.07
C VAL A 28 15.33 5.94 -26.92
N ARG A 29 14.29 6.05 -27.76
CA ARG A 29 13.19 7.00 -27.51
C ARG A 29 12.00 6.25 -26.92
N GLY A 30 11.85 6.36 -25.61
CA GLY A 30 10.51 6.42 -25.03
C GLY A 30 10.06 5.29 -24.12
N GLN A 31 10.93 4.74 -23.27
CA GLN A 31 10.44 4.35 -21.94
C GLN A 31 10.68 5.52 -21.00
N ARG A 32 9.84 6.56 -21.12
CA ARG A 32 9.65 7.48 -20.01
C ARG A 32 9.23 6.58 -18.83
N PRO A 33 9.93 6.59 -17.68
CA PRO A 33 9.45 5.86 -16.52
C PRO A 33 8.03 6.33 -16.29
N ALA A 34 7.07 5.39 -16.35
CA ALA A 34 5.68 5.68 -16.09
C ALA A 34 5.65 6.46 -14.78
N ARG A 35 5.23 7.74 -14.83
CA ARG A 35 5.01 8.52 -13.61
C ARG A 35 4.18 7.62 -12.69
N PRO A 36 4.51 7.49 -11.40
CA PRO A 36 3.69 6.69 -10.49
C PRO A 36 2.25 7.17 -10.64
N GLY A 37 1.44 6.35 -11.32
CA GLY A 37 0.13 6.77 -11.78
C GLY A 37 -0.74 7.03 -10.57
N PHE A 38 -1.29 8.23 -10.48
CA PHE A 38 -2.34 8.53 -9.52
C PHE A 38 -3.53 7.61 -9.86
N ARG A 39 -3.83 6.69 -8.95
CA ARG A 39 -4.84 5.65 -9.14
C ARG A 39 -6.21 6.21 -8.77
N LEU A 40 -6.80 6.93 -9.72
CA LEU A 40 -8.11 7.58 -9.59
C LEU A 40 -9.22 6.61 -9.19
N ASP A 41 -9.11 5.34 -9.61
CA ASP A 41 -9.99 4.24 -9.20
C ASP A 41 -9.99 4.04 -7.69
N ILE A 42 -8.80 3.92 -7.09
CA ILE A 42 -8.66 3.68 -5.65
C ILE A 42 -9.07 4.92 -4.84
N GLU A 43 -8.69 6.10 -5.32
CA GLU A 43 -9.06 7.35 -4.66
C GLU A 43 -10.57 7.62 -4.76
N GLY A 44 -11.19 7.29 -5.89
CA GLY A 44 -12.64 7.34 -6.08
C GLY A 44 -13.37 6.40 -5.11
N LEU A 45 -12.88 5.16 -4.93
CA LEU A 45 -13.47 4.24 -3.97
C LEU A 45 -13.37 4.75 -2.52
N ARG A 46 -12.26 5.40 -2.14
CA ARG A 46 -12.15 6.07 -0.84
C ARG A 46 -13.14 7.22 -0.70
N ALA A 47 -13.31 8.02 -1.75
CA ALA A 47 -14.27 9.12 -1.74
C ALA A 47 -15.71 8.62 -1.58
N VAL A 48 -16.08 7.54 -2.28
CA VAL A 48 -17.40 6.89 -2.15
C VAL A 48 -17.60 6.34 -0.73
N ALA A 49 -16.57 5.69 -0.17
CA ALA A 49 -16.63 5.17 1.19
C ALA A 49 -16.85 6.29 2.22
N VAL A 50 -16.12 7.40 2.12
CA VAL A 50 -16.31 8.59 2.97
C VAL A 50 -17.69 9.21 2.75
N LEU A 51 -18.17 9.30 1.51
CA LEU A 51 -19.48 9.84 1.20
C LEU A 51 -20.60 9.03 1.84
N ALA A 52 -20.51 7.69 1.82
CA ALA A 52 -21.48 6.83 2.50
C ALA A 52 -21.52 7.09 4.02
N VAL A 53 -20.36 7.31 4.65
CA VAL A 53 -20.26 7.68 6.07
C VAL A 53 -20.91 9.04 6.33
N VAL A 54 -20.65 10.03 5.48
CA VAL A 54 -21.22 11.39 5.61
C VAL A 54 -22.74 11.36 5.45
N LEU A 55 -23.26 10.66 4.44
CA LEU A 55 -24.70 10.55 4.21
C LEU A 55 -25.42 9.85 5.38
N PHE A 56 -24.78 8.84 5.96
CA PHE A 56 -25.28 8.18 7.17
C PHE A 56 -25.35 9.15 8.37
N HIS A 57 -24.31 9.95 8.60
CA HIS A 57 -24.32 10.94 9.69
C HIS A 57 -25.24 12.14 9.43
N ALA A 58 -25.56 12.42 8.17
CA ALA A 58 -26.51 13.45 7.78
C ALA A 58 -27.99 12.98 7.86
N GLU A 59 -28.23 11.76 8.37
CA GLU A 59 -29.57 11.17 8.56
C GLU A 59 -30.41 11.15 7.27
N VAL A 60 -29.76 10.95 6.11
CA VAL A 60 -30.45 10.93 4.82
C VAL A 60 -31.40 9.74 4.76
N PRO A 61 -32.71 9.96 4.49
CA PRO A 61 -33.68 8.87 4.44
C PRO A 61 -33.27 7.77 3.46
N GLY A 62 -33.32 6.51 3.92
CA GLY A 62 -32.96 5.34 3.10
C GLY A 62 -31.47 5.00 3.06
N VAL A 63 -30.60 5.78 3.73
CA VAL A 63 -29.16 5.49 3.85
C VAL A 63 -28.88 4.84 5.21
N GLY A 64 -28.68 3.52 5.20
CA GLY A 64 -28.20 2.76 6.36
C GLY A 64 -26.78 2.23 6.14
N GLY A 65 -26.17 1.70 7.20
CA GLY A 65 -24.91 0.94 7.07
C GLY A 65 -23.64 1.78 6.90
N GLY A 66 -23.60 3.00 7.42
CA GLY A 66 -22.40 3.87 7.33
C GLY A 66 -21.11 3.23 7.85
N PHE A 67 -21.20 2.27 8.77
CA PHE A 67 -20.07 1.47 9.27
C PHE A 67 -19.32 0.72 8.15
N VAL A 68 -20.03 0.24 7.12
CA VAL A 68 -19.40 -0.42 5.96
C VAL A 68 -18.47 0.54 5.21
N GLY A 69 -18.83 1.82 5.14
CA GLY A 69 -17.98 2.85 4.56
C GLY A 69 -16.66 3.00 5.32
N VAL A 70 -16.70 2.94 6.64
CA VAL A 70 -15.51 2.99 7.50
C VAL A 70 -14.60 1.78 7.24
N ASP A 71 -15.16 0.58 7.20
CA ASP A 71 -14.42 -0.66 6.95
C ASP A 71 -13.73 -0.65 5.58
N VAL A 72 -14.48 -0.31 4.53
CA VAL A 72 -13.96 -0.23 3.16
C VAL A 72 -12.85 0.81 3.06
N PHE A 73 -13.02 1.97 3.71
CA PHE A 73 -12.00 3.01 3.73
C PHE A 73 -10.68 2.52 4.35
N PHE A 74 -10.73 1.82 5.48
CA PHE A 74 -9.53 1.28 6.13
C PHE A 74 -8.87 0.15 5.32
N VAL A 75 -9.66 -0.75 4.73
CA VAL A 75 -9.13 -1.82 3.87
C VAL A 75 -8.39 -1.25 2.66
N ILE A 76 -8.99 -0.27 1.98
CA ILE A 76 -8.36 0.40 0.82
C ILE A 76 -7.09 1.15 1.25
N SER A 77 -7.13 1.80 2.41
CA SER A 77 -5.97 2.50 3.00
C SER A 77 -4.80 1.55 3.27
N GLY A 78 -5.06 0.37 3.83
CA GLY A 78 -4.05 -0.67 4.03
C GLY A 78 -3.46 -1.20 2.73
N PHE A 79 -4.29 -1.43 1.72
CA PHE A 79 -3.84 -1.83 0.40
C PHE A 79 -2.90 -0.79 -0.24
N LEU A 80 -3.26 0.49 -0.19
CA LEU A 80 -2.50 1.59 -0.78
C LEU A 80 -1.11 1.71 -0.13
N ILE A 81 -1.04 1.73 1.20
CA ILE A 81 0.23 1.89 1.91
C ILE A 81 1.13 0.68 1.72
N THR A 82 0.58 -0.53 1.80
CA THR A 82 1.35 -1.75 1.53
C THR A 82 1.95 -1.71 0.14
N GLY A 83 1.16 -1.35 -0.87
CA GLY A 83 1.64 -1.22 -2.25
C GLY A 83 2.70 -0.13 -2.44
N LEU A 84 2.58 1.00 -1.74
CA LEU A 84 3.58 2.08 -1.77
C LEU A 84 4.90 1.65 -1.13
N LEU A 85 4.85 1.04 0.06
CA LEU A 85 6.03 0.52 0.75
C LEU A 85 6.70 -0.58 -0.04
N TRP A 86 5.92 -1.50 -0.61
CA TRP A 86 6.45 -2.59 -1.44
C TRP A 86 7.22 -2.05 -2.65
N ARG A 87 6.65 -1.09 -3.39
CA ARG A 87 7.32 -0.45 -4.53
C ARG A 87 8.56 0.33 -4.12
N GLU A 88 8.56 1.01 -2.97
CA GLU A 88 9.76 1.73 -2.51
C GLU A 88 10.88 0.74 -2.12
N VAL A 89 10.54 -0.38 -1.48
CA VAL A 89 11.50 -1.44 -1.16
C VAL A 89 12.03 -2.11 -2.43
N ASP A 90 11.17 -2.39 -3.40
CA ASP A 90 11.56 -3.00 -4.69
C ASP A 90 12.53 -2.10 -5.47
N SER A 91 12.28 -0.79 -5.48
CA SER A 91 13.09 0.18 -6.22
C SER A 91 14.34 0.70 -5.50
N THR A 92 14.33 0.79 -4.16
CA THR A 92 15.41 1.43 -3.39
C THR A 92 16.04 0.53 -2.32
N GLY A 93 15.52 -0.69 -2.14
CA GLY A 93 15.97 -1.65 -1.12
C GLY A 93 15.69 -1.24 0.34
N THR A 94 15.15 -0.04 0.56
CA THR A 94 14.89 0.54 1.89
C THR A 94 13.59 1.34 1.89
N VAL A 95 13.07 1.69 3.06
CA VAL A 95 11.91 2.59 3.19
C VAL A 95 12.39 3.91 3.77
N ARG A 96 12.16 5.02 3.05
CA ARG A 96 12.53 6.36 3.55
C ARG A 96 11.36 6.98 4.31
N LEU A 97 11.21 6.56 5.57
CA LEU A 97 10.11 6.99 6.45
C LEU A 97 9.93 8.51 6.53
N ARG A 98 11.04 9.29 6.59
CA ARG A 98 10.96 10.76 6.60
C ARG A 98 10.28 11.34 5.37
N ARG A 99 10.55 10.77 4.19
CA ARG A 99 9.94 11.22 2.93
C ARG A 99 8.46 10.81 2.87
N PHE A 100 8.16 9.60 3.31
CA PHE A 100 6.80 9.05 3.37
C PHE A 100 5.90 9.89 4.29
N TYR A 101 6.30 10.06 5.56
CA TYR A 101 5.54 10.85 6.53
C TYR A 101 5.53 12.34 6.18
N GLY A 102 6.63 12.90 5.66
CA GLY A 102 6.68 14.31 5.27
C GLY A 102 5.77 14.65 4.09
N ALA A 103 5.65 13.78 3.08
CA ALA A 103 4.71 13.97 1.98
C ALA A 103 3.25 13.94 2.46
N ARG A 104 2.96 13.03 3.41
CA ARG A 104 1.65 12.87 4.00
C ARG A 104 1.25 14.05 4.89
N ALA A 105 2.13 14.46 5.79
CA ALA A 105 1.92 15.60 6.69
C ALA A 105 1.59 16.88 5.91
N ARG A 106 2.30 17.18 4.82
CA ARG A 106 2.03 18.35 3.97
C ARG A 106 0.68 18.31 3.26
N ARG A 107 0.08 17.12 3.08
CA ARG A 107 -1.23 16.96 2.45
C ARG A 107 -2.37 17.03 3.46
N LEU A 108 -2.17 16.55 4.69
CA LEU A 108 -3.26 16.37 5.67
C LEU A 108 -3.30 17.46 6.74
N LEU A 109 -2.14 17.87 7.26
CA LEU A 109 -2.07 18.87 8.34
C LEU A 109 -2.74 20.20 7.98
N PRO A 110 -2.60 20.76 6.76
CA PRO A 110 -3.24 22.02 6.45
C PRO A 110 -4.76 21.93 6.53
N ALA A 111 -5.34 20.89 5.91
CA ALA A 111 -6.79 20.70 5.90
C ALA A 111 -7.35 20.43 7.31
N SER A 112 -6.71 19.53 8.06
CA SER A 112 -7.17 19.18 9.41
C SER A 112 -6.95 20.32 10.41
N ALA A 113 -5.88 21.11 10.28
CA ALA A 113 -5.68 22.30 11.11
C ALA A 113 -6.72 23.39 10.81
N THR A 114 -7.00 23.66 9.52
CA THR A 114 -8.01 24.66 9.14
C THR A 114 -9.39 24.30 9.67
N VAL A 115 -9.85 23.06 9.42
CA VAL A 115 -11.15 22.60 9.93
C VAL A 115 -11.18 22.64 11.46
N GLY A 116 -10.09 22.22 12.11
CA GLY A 116 -10.01 22.21 13.56
C GLY A 116 -10.07 23.61 14.19
N VAL A 117 -9.35 24.58 13.62
CA VAL A 117 -9.38 25.97 14.09
C VAL A 117 -10.75 26.59 13.87
N ILE A 118 -11.36 26.41 12.70
CA ILE A 118 -12.70 26.93 12.41
C ILE A 118 -13.71 26.33 13.37
N THR A 119 -13.65 25.02 13.59
CA THR A 119 -14.55 24.31 14.51
C THR A 119 -14.37 24.79 15.95
N ALA A 120 -13.13 25.02 16.39
CA ALA A 120 -12.84 25.56 17.71
C ALA A 120 -13.40 26.99 17.90
N ILE A 121 -13.22 27.86 16.91
CA ILE A 121 -13.77 29.23 16.93
C ILE A 121 -15.30 29.20 16.93
N ALA A 122 -15.91 28.40 16.04
CA ALA A 122 -17.36 28.25 15.99
C ALA A 122 -17.92 27.72 17.32
N SER A 123 -17.26 26.73 17.91
CA SER A 123 -17.61 26.17 19.22
C SER A 123 -17.51 27.21 20.34
N ALA A 124 -16.52 28.10 20.30
CA ALA A 124 -16.36 29.18 21.28
C ALA A 124 -17.52 30.20 21.24
N ILE A 125 -18.09 30.43 20.06
CA ILE A 125 -19.14 31.44 19.82
C ILE A 125 -20.54 30.84 20.03
N LEU A 126 -20.76 29.60 19.60
CA LEU A 126 -22.08 28.99 19.50
C LEU A 126 -22.48 28.15 20.73
N LEU A 127 -21.53 27.64 21.51
CA LEU A 127 -21.81 26.75 22.64
C LEU A 127 -21.79 27.45 24.00
N PRO A 128 -22.59 26.99 24.98
CA PRO A 128 -22.46 27.40 26.37
C PRO A 128 -21.03 27.21 26.92
N PRO A 129 -20.51 28.08 27.80
CA PRO A 129 -19.12 28.03 28.25
C PRO A 129 -18.68 26.69 28.85
N LEU A 130 -19.60 25.98 29.51
CA LEU A 130 -19.31 24.67 30.11
C LEU A 130 -19.12 23.58 29.04
N GLN A 131 -19.91 23.60 27.96
CA GLN A 131 -19.75 22.70 26.80
C GLN A 131 -18.57 23.12 25.92
N ALA A 132 -18.32 24.41 25.73
CA ALA A 132 -17.16 24.86 24.97
C ALA A 132 -15.84 24.34 25.57
N ARG A 133 -15.73 24.29 26.91
CA ARG A 133 -14.55 23.74 27.60
C ARG A 133 -14.31 22.26 27.30
N THR A 134 -15.34 21.44 27.26
CA THR A 134 -15.19 20.02 26.93
C THR A 134 -14.78 19.86 25.46
N VAL A 135 -15.44 20.60 24.55
CA VAL A 135 -15.15 20.59 23.11
C VAL A 135 -13.73 21.08 22.79
N PHE A 136 -13.15 22.03 23.54
CA PHE A 136 -11.74 22.39 23.35
C PHE A 136 -10.79 21.26 23.69
N GLY A 137 -11.10 20.47 24.71
CA GLY A 137 -10.34 19.28 25.01
C GLY A 137 -10.42 18.26 23.86
N ASP A 138 -11.60 18.09 23.26
CA ASP A 138 -11.79 17.24 22.08
C ASP A 138 -10.97 17.75 20.90
N GLY A 139 -10.93 19.06 20.71
CA GLY A 139 -10.11 19.73 19.70
C GLY A 139 -8.62 19.51 19.91
N ILE A 140 -8.12 19.55 21.16
CA ILE A 140 -6.72 19.24 21.48
C ILE A 140 -6.42 17.77 21.18
N ALA A 141 -7.28 16.84 21.60
CA ALA A 141 -7.10 15.42 21.30
C ALA A 141 -7.15 15.14 19.79
N SER A 142 -8.00 15.87 19.06
CA SER A 142 -8.11 15.82 17.60
C SER A 142 -6.86 16.33 16.90
N ALA A 143 -6.30 17.45 17.35
CA ALA A 143 -5.04 18.00 16.84
C ALA A 143 -3.85 17.06 17.06
N LEU A 144 -3.89 16.27 18.13
CA LEU A 144 -2.89 15.25 18.46
C LEU A 144 -3.17 13.89 17.81
N TYR A 145 -4.22 13.74 17.00
CA TYR A 145 -4.65 12.47 16.40
C TYR A 145 -4.92 11.35 17.44
N VAL A 146 -5.43 11.72 18.63
CA VAL A 146 -5.79 10.80 19.73
C VAL A 146 -7.25 10.96 20.19
N ALA A 147 -8.08 11.64 19.42
CA ALA A 147 -9.50 11.84 19.72
C ALA A 147 -10.26 10.51 19.95
N ASN A 148 -9.86 9.45 19.24
CA ASN A 148 -10.43 8.11 19.42
C ASN A 148 -10.28 7.59 20.86
N TYR A 149 -9.14 7.83 21.51
CA TYR A 149 -8.93 7.42 22.91
C TYR A 149 -9.71 8.29 23.87
N ARG A 150 -9.82 9.58 23.57
CA ARG A 150 -10.60 10.51 24.40
C ARG A 150 -12.08 10.13 24.42
N PHE A 151 -12.68 9.92 23.26
CA PHE A 151 -14.09 9.52 23.17
C PHE A 151 -14.33 8.13 23.80
N LEU A 152 -13.38 7.21 23.65
CA LEU A 152 -13.42 5.92 24.35
C LEU A 152 -13.46 6.08 25.87
N LEU A 153 -12.65 6.99 26.43
CA LEU A 153 -12.58 7.23 27.87
C LEU A 153 -13.78 8.00 28.42
N GLU A 154 -14.37 8.87 27.60
CA GLU A 154 -15.57 9.64 27.96
C GLU A 154 -16.85 8.80 27.93
N GLY A 155 -16.80 7.56 27.44
CA GLY A 155 -17.97 6.68 27.35
C GLY A 155 -19.03 7.19 26.37
N SER A 156 -18.64 8.10 25.47
CA SER A 156 -19.48 8.49 24.34
C SER A 156 -19.48 7.34 23.36
N ASP A 157 -20.40 6.42 23.56
CA ASP A 157 -20.66 5.37 22.58
C ASP A 157 -20.96 6.06 21.25
N TYR A 158 -20.05 5.90 20.29
CA TYR A 158 -20.08 6.54 18.98
C TYR A 158 -21.39 6.28 18.21
N PHE A 159 -22.17 5.27 18.63
CA PHE A 159 -23.45 4.87 18.08
C PHE A 159 -24.66 5.07 19.02
N LEU A 160 -24.45 5.35 20.32
CA LEU A 160 -25.56 5.57 21.25
C LEU A 160 -25.87 7.07 21.33
N HIS A 161 -27.12 7.40 21.03
CA HIS A 161 -27.65 8.76 20.87
C HIS A 161 -27.94 9.48 22.21
N GLU A 162 -27.28 9.10 23.31
CA GLU A 162 -27.62 9.59 24.65
C GLU A 162 -27.17 11.05 24.87
N MET A 163 -26.19 11.54 24.09
CA MET A 163 -25.72 12.94 24.14
C MET A 163 -25.46 13.50 22.74
N PRO A 164 -25.62 14.83 22.53
CA PRO A 164 -25.25 15.47 21.28
C PRO A 164 -23.77 15.19 20.95
N PRO A 165 -23.46 14.73 19.74
CA PRO A 165 -22.09 14.40 19.34
C PRO A 165 -21.17 15.62 19.39
N SER A 166 -19.92 15.42 19.78
CA SER A 166 -18.91 16.49 19.75
C SER A 166 -18.72 16.99 18.31
N PRO A 167 -18.55 18.31 18.07
CA PRO A 167 -18.20 18.82 16.74
C PRO A 167 -16.92 18.20 16.17
N PHE A 168 -16.02 17.72 17.04
CA PHE A 168 -14.77 17.05 16.68
C PHE A 168 -14.93 15.53 16.52
N GLN A 169 -16.12 14.96 16.67
CA GLN A 169 -16.32 13.51 16.69
C GLN A 169 -15.70 12.83 15.47
N HIS A 170 -15.88 13.39 14.27
CA HIS A 170 -15.33 12.86 13.01
C HIS A 170 -13.79 12.72 12.97
N TYR A 171 -13.03 13.39 13.85
CA TYR A 171 -11.57 13.22 13.94
C TYR A 171 -11.16 11.87 14.53
N TRP A 172 -12.08 11.10 15.13
CA TRP A 172 -11.78 9.78 15.67
C TRP A 172 -11.20 8.84 14.59
N SER A 173 -11.85 8.78 13.41
CA SER A 173 -11.46 7.90 12.32
C SER A 173 -10.18 8.38 11.64
N LEU A 174 -9.99 9.71 11.57
CA LEU A 174 -8.76 10.33 11.13
C LEU A 174 -7.58 10.00 12.06
N GLY A 175 -7.80 10.00 13.38
CA GLY A 175 -6.81 9.58 14.37
C GLY A 175 -6.39 8.13 14.20
N VAL A 176 -7.37 7.22 14.08
CA VAL A 176 -7.13 5.79 13.82
C VAL A 176 -6.40 5.59 12.49
N GLU A 177 -6.78 6.33 11.45
CA GLU A 177 -6.13 6.29 10.15
C GLU A 177 -4.65 6.66 10.24
N GLU A 178 -4.31 7.79 10.89
CA GLU A 178 -2.90 8.19 11.08
C GLU A 178 -2.11 7.21 11.95
N GLN A 179 -2.72 6.67 13.02
CA GLN A 179 -2.10 5.63 13.85
C GLN A 179 -1.80 4.37 13.03
N PHE A 180 -2.75 3.91 12.22
CA PHE A 180 -2.56 2.78 11.32
C PHE A 180 -1.38 3.01 10.37
N TYR A 181 -1.23 4.23 9.83
CA TYR A 181 -0.13 4.57 8.93
C TYR A 181 1.22 4.74 9.60
N LEU A 182 1.27 5.00 10.90
CA LEU A 182 2.51 4.97 11.68
C LEU A 182 2.92 3.53 12.02
N VAL A 183 1.96 2.72 12.45
CA VAL A 183 2.19 1.35 12.92
C VAL A 183 2.53 0.42 11.76
N TRP A 184 1.84 0.53 10.62
CA TRP A 184 1.98 -0.42 9.51
C TRP A 184 3.38 -0.48 8.88
N PRO A 185 4.03 0.66 8.52
CA PRO A 185 5.41 0.63 8.03
C PRO A 185 6.39 0.09 9.06
N ALA A 186 6.21 0.45 10.35
CA ALA A 186 7.05 -0.05 11.43
C ALA A 186 6.94 -1.57 11.59
N LEU A 187 5.73 -2.11 11.48
CA LEU A 187 5.47 -3.55 11.52
C LEU A 187 6.10 -4.28 10.33
N MET A 188 5.99 -3.75 9.11
CA MET A 188 6.64 -4.34 7.93
C MET A 188 8.18 -4.35 8.06
N ILE A 189 8.76 -3.27 8.56
CA ILE A 189 10.21 -3.18 8.77
C ILE A 189 10.65 -4.13 9.89
N GLY A 190 9.92 -4.18 11.01
CA GLY A 190 10.19 -5.04 12.15
C GLY A 190 10.13 -6.53 11.81
N THR A 191 9.09 -6.94 11.08
CA THR A 191 8.95 -8.32 10.60
C THR A 191 10.05 -8.71 9.62
N ALA A 192 10.37 -7.85 8.65
CA ALA A 192 11.48 -8.10 7.72
C ALA A 192 12.84 -8.19 8.44
N TRP A 193 13.07 -7.34 9.44
CA TRP A 193 14.26 -7.37 10.28
C TRP A 193 14.35 -8.68 11.08
N LEU A 194 13.24 -9.10 11.70
CA LEU A 194 13.17 -10.34 12.47
C LEU A 194 13.48 -11.56 11.60
N ILE A 195 12.88 -11.65 10.41
CA ILE A 195 13.13 -12.72 9.44
C ILE A 195 14.62 -12.75 9.05
N ARG A 196 15.22 -11.60 8.75
CA ARG A 196 16.65 -11.51 8.41
C ARG A 196 17.54 -11.96 9.57
N ARG A 197 17.18 -11.63 10.82
CA ARG A 197 17.94 -12.05 12.02
C ARG A 197 17.85 -13.56 12.25
N VAL A 198 16.68 -14.15 12.08
CA VAL A 198 16.48 -15.61 12.21
C VAL A 198 17.23 -16.36 11.10
N ARG A 199 17.15 -15.92 9.84
CA ARG A 199 17.87 -16.56 8.72
C ARG A 199 19.39 -16.48 8.83
N ARG A 200 19.93 -15.41 9.43
CA ARG A 200 21.38 -15.28 9.71
C ARG A 200 21.86 -16.20 10.84
N ARG A 201 20.96 -16.63 11.74
CA ARG A 201 21.24 -17.55 12.84
C ARG A 201 21.03 -19.02 12.50
N ALA A 202 20.40 -19.32 11.36
CA ALA A 202 20.33 -20.68 10.86
C ALA A 202 21.77 -21.15 10.58
N PRO A 203 22.25 -22.23 11.21
CA PRO A 203 23.51 -22.84 10.81
C PRO A 203 23.39 -23.12 9.32
N ARG A 204 24.38 -22.68 8.53
CA ARG A 204 24.58 -23.30 7.22
C ARG A 204 24.82 -24.76 7.55
N LEU A 205 23.83 -25.63 7.32
CA LEU A 205 24.08 -27.06 7.18
C LEU A 205 25.03 -27.16 5.99
N VAL A 206 26.32 -27.05 6.28
CA VAL A 206 27.38 -27.49 5.40
C VAL A 206 27.06 -28.96 5.25
N ALA A 207 26.46 -29.31 4.12
CA ALA A 207 26.52 -30.67 3.66
C ALA A 207 28.01 -30.93 3.41
N ASP A 208 28.70 -31.45 4.43
CA ASP A 208 30.01 -32.03 4.25
C ASP A 208 29.80 -33.15 3.23
N PRO A 209 30.37 -33.06 2.01
CA PRO A 209 30.49 -34.22 1.19
C PRO A 209 31.49 -35.10 1.91
N VAL A 210 30.97 -36.12 2.61
CA VAL A 210 31.74 -37.20 3.21
C VAL A 210 32.82 -37.63 2.20
N SER A 211 34.05 -37.33 2.57
CA SER A 211 35.25 -37.86 1.96
C SER A 211 35.29 -39.38 2.22
N GLY A 212 34.96 -40.16 1.20
CA GLY A 212 35.14 -41.60 1.19
C GLY A 212 35.76 -42.07 -0.13
N GLY A 213 37.08 -42.19 -0.16
CA GLY A 213 37.81 -43.27 -0.86
C GLY A 213 37.82 -43.35 -2.38
N ALA A 214 38.92 -42.87 -2.97
CA ALA A 214 39.75 -43.52 -4.00
C ALA A 214 39.10 -44.09 -5.30
N GLY A 215 39.38 -43.42 -6.42
CA GLY A 215 39.33 -43.99 -7.77
C GLY A 215 39.59 -42.93 -8.83
N GLY A 216 40.80 -42.91 -9.40
CA GLY A 216 41.28 -41.88 -10.31
C GLY A 216 40.45 -41.72 -11.59
N GLY A 217 40.39 -40.47 -12.09
CA GLY A 217 39.81 -40.17 -13.39
C GLY A 217 39.75 -38.67 -13.64
N ARG A 218 40.56 -38.18 -14.58
CA ARG A 218 40.55 -36.81 -15.08
C ARG A 218 39.20 -36.45 -15.68
N GLY A 219 38.70 -35.23 -15.44
CA GLY A 219 37.75 -34.58 -16.34
C GLY A 219 36.70 -33.67 -15.70
N GLY A 220 36.74 -32.39 -16.05
CA GLY A 220 35.53 -31.64 -16.39
C GLY A 220 34.68 -31.08 -15.26
N VAL A 221 34.96 -29.82 -14.92
CA VAL A 221 34.00 -28.90 -14.29
C VAL A 221 32.78 -28.71 -15.22
N VAL A 222 31.60 -29.18 -14.83
CA VAL A 222 30.31 -28.53 -15.16
C VAL A 222 29.33 -28.73 -14.00
N ARG A 223 29.10 -27.64 -13.27
CA ARG A 223 28.09 -27.53 -12.22
C ARG A 223 26.73 -27.35 -12.90
N ALA A 224 25.97 -28.43 -13.08
CA ALA A 224 24.58 -28.35 -13.50
C ALA A 224 23.73 -27.85 -12.32
N VAL A 225 23.36 -26.55 -12.34
CA VAL A 225 22.27 -26.03 -11.51
C VAL A 225 20.99 -26.62 -12.08
N ALA A 226 20.55 -27.72 -11.49
CA ALA A 226 19.25 -28.32 -11.77
C ALA A 226 18.15 -27.38 -11.28
N GLY A 227 17.52 -26.67 -12.23
CA GLY A 227 16.23 -26.04 -12.04
C GLY A 227 15.19 -27.11 -11.74
N ARG A 228 14.55 -27.01 -10.57
CA ARG A 228 13.34 -27.77 -10.26
C ARG A 228 12.13 -26.88 -10.51
N HIS A 229 11.59 -26.97 -11.72
CA HIS A 229 10.15 -26.88 -11.92
C HIS A 229 9.57 -28.31 -11.87
N LEU A 230 8.29 -28.40 -11.47
CA LEU A 230 7.35 -29.53 -11.60
C LEU A 230 7.23 -30.49 -10.40
N CYS A 231 6.25 -30.18 -9.54
CA CYS A 231 5.23 -31.13 -9.06
C CYS A 231 3.90 -30.39 -9.27
N GLY A 232 2.89 -30.89 -9.96
CA GLY A 232 2.44 -32.27 -10.07
C GLY A 232 0.98 -32.25 -9.65
N ALA A 233 0.09 -32.00 -10.60
CA ALA A 233 -1.35 -32.00 -10.38
C ALA A 233 -1.84 -33.44 -10.23
N SER A 234 -2.24 -33.81 -9.02
CA SER A 234 -2.98 -35.04 -8.74
C SER A 234 -4.18 -34.76 -7.82
N GLY A 235 -5.34 -34.67 -8.47
CA GLY A 235 -6.69 -35.09 -8.04
C GLY A 235 -7.06 -35.36 -6.57
N GLY A 236 -6.64 -34.53 -5.62
CA GLY A 236 -7.10 -34.60 -4.23
C GLY A 236 -8.16 -33.53 -3.94
N VAL A 237 -9.42 -33.94 -3.74
CA VAL A 237 -10.49 -33.09 -3.21
C VAL A 237 -10.07 -32.59 -1.83
N PHE A 238 -9.62 -31.34 -1.73
CA PHE A 238 -9.45 -30.66 -0.46
C PHE A 238 -10.84 -30.43 0.15
N ARG A 239 -11.24 -31.31 1.07
CA ARG A 239 -12.32 -31.03 2.01
C ARG A 239 -11.85 -29.88 2.90
N CYS A 240 -12.55 -28.74 2.83
CA CYS A 240 -12.44 -27.70 3.85
C CYS A 240 -12.74 -28.32 5.22
N PRO A 241 -11.89 -28.13 6.25
CA PRO A 241 -12.31 -28.40 7.60
C PRO A 241 -13.51 -27.48 7.94
N PRO A 242 -14.51 -27.95 8.70
CA PRO A 242 -15.62 -27.11 9.12
C PRO A 242 -15.03 -25.93 9.89
N GLY A 243 -15.36 -24.72 9.44
CA GLY A 243 -14.77 -23.50 9.95
C GLY A 243 -14.95 -23.39 11.47
N PRO A 244 -13.92 -22.97 12.23
CA PRO A 244 -14.19 -22.44 13.54
C PRO A 244 -15.10 -21.23 13.35
N GLY A 245 -16.19 -21.25 14.10
CA GLY A 245 -17.34 -20.38 13.97
C GLY A 245 -16.97 -18.92 13.82
N SER A 246 -17.82 -18.23 13.04
CA SER A 246 -17.98 -16.78 12.98
C SER A 246 -16.90 -16.01 13.75
N TRP A 247 -15.90 -15.50 13.04
CA TRP A 247 -15.13 -14.34 13.47
C TRP A 247 -16.10 -13.16 13.58
N ARG A 248 -16.95 -13.18 14.62
CA ARG A 248 -17.67 -12.03 15.09
C ARG A 248 -16.62 -11.17 15.76
N TRP A 249 -16.23 -10.11 15.05
CA TRP A 249 -15.45 -8.98 15.56
C TRP A 249 -16.23 -8.17 16.62
N ALA A 250 -17.12 -8.81 17.37
CA ALA A 250 -18.17 -8.21 18.21
C ALA A 250 -17.70 -7.83 19.62
N GLY A 251 -16.44 -7.44 19.77
CA GLY A 251 -15.88 -6.97 21.05
C GLY A 251 -15.36 -5.53 21.02
N TRP A 252 -15.38 -4.90 19.85
CA TRP A 252 -14.87 -3.53 19.63
C TRP A 252 -15.90 -2.60 18.99
N TRP A 253 -17.11 -3.11 18.73
CA TRP A 253 -18.20 -2.43 18.05
C TRP A 253 -19.53 -3.05 18.57
N PRO A 254 -20.35 -2.33 19.35
CA PRO A 254 -21.74 -2.75 19.59
C PRO A 254 -22.59 -2.68 18.32
#